data_AF-A0A1Z8TVI4-F1
#
_entry.id   AF-A0A1Z8TVI4-F1
#
_cell.length_a   1.000
_cell.length_b   1.000
_cell.length_c   1.000
_cell.angle_alpha   90.00
_cell.angle_beta   90.00
_cell.angle_gamma   90.00
#
_symmetry.space_group_name_H-M   'P 1'
#
loop_
_entity.id
_entity.type
_entity.pdbx_description
1 polymer ?
#
loop_
_entity_poly.entity_id
_entity_poly.type
_entity_poly.pdbx_seq_one_letter_code
_entity_poly.pdbx_strand_id
1 'polypeptide(L)'
;MNTQVVSEEEMRALLPAYEVEGQYLSRIRRKILLRIGIAVVLFTIGLATMIIYPDLQIRSVFNGSSQNVTTPIESITLFRLSILLPFTILYLISFLKNLYFRSMTVMSLLIMCSFLSVDAEFYVAALTQDPSLGLLGILATRLACLYLFALNYMDVRL
;
A
#
# COMPACT_ATOMS: atom_id res chain seq x y z
N MET A 1 -10.45 -4.86 49.26
CA MET A 1 -9.56 -4.86 48.08
C MET A 1 -10.13 -3.86 47.09
N ASN A 2 -9.57 -2.66 47.02
CA ASN A 2 -9.91 -1.71 45.95
C ASN A 2 -9.22 -2.20 44.68
N THR A 3 -9.97 -2.74 43.74
CA THR A 3 -9.50 -2.88 42.36
C THR A 3 -9.24 -1.46 41.86
N GLN A 4 -7.96 -1.06 41.81
CA GLN A 4 -7.55 0.16 41.13
C GLN A 4 -7.88 -0.01 39.66
N VAL A 5 -9.06 0.47 39.26
CA VAL A 5 -9.45 0.56 37.87
C VAL A 5 -8.67 1.76 37.32
N VAL A 6 -7.60 1.47 36.58
CA VAL A 6 -6.80 2.48 35.87
C VAL A 6 -7.72 3.22 34.90
N SER A 7 -7.72 4.54 34.94
CA SER A 7 -8.56 5.34 34.03
C SER A 7 -8.04 5.24 32.59
N GLU A 8 -8.90 5.49 31.59
CA GLU A 8 -8.46 5.46 30.18
C GLU A 8 -7.37 6.52 29.91
N GLU A 9 -7.41 7.64 30.62
CA GLU A 9 -6.43 8.73 30.53
C GLU A 9 -5.06 8.31 31.08
N GLU A 10 -5.05 7.63 32.23
CA GLU A 10 -3.83 7.06 32.82
C GLU A 10 -3.26 5.94 31.96
N MET A 11 -4.11 5.09 31.39
CA MET A 11 -3.68 4.03 30.49
C MET A 11 -3.07 4.58 29.19
N ARG A 12 -3.60 5.70 28.66
CA ARG A 12 -3.01 6.42 27.51
C ARG A 12 -1.65 7.04 27.85
N ALA A 13 -1.49 7.60 29.06
CA ALA A 13 -0.21 8.14 29.52
C ALA A 13 0.85 7.05 29.72
N LEU A 14 0.45 5.86 30.18
CA LEU A 14 1.34 4.73 30.43
C LEU A 14 1.73 3.97 29.16
N LEU A 15 0.90 4.00 28.11
CA LEU A 15 1.06 3.19 26.91
C LEU A 15 0.99 4.04 25.63
N PRO A 16 2.00 4.90 25.36
CA PRO A 16 2.00 5.79 24.19
C PRO A 16 2.02 5.04 22.85
N ALA A 17 2.40 3.76 22.84
CA ALA A 17 2.37 2.92 21.65
C ALA A 17 0.93 2.62 21.15
N TYR A 18 -0.08 2.76 22.02
CA TYR A 18 -1.50 2.59 21.67
C TYR A 18 -2.09 3.93 21.24
N GLU A 19 -1.82 4.30 19.99
CA GLU A 19 -2.19 5.62 19.45
C GLU A 19 -3.69 5.79 19.17
N VAL A 20 -4.44 4.69 18.99
CA VAL A 20 -5.88 4.71 18.67
C VAL A 20 -6.69 4.13 19.83
N GLU A 21 -7.78 4.79 20.22
CA GLU A 21 -8.70 4.29 21.26
C GLU A 21 -9.28 2.93 20.87
N GLY A 22 -9.25 1.96 21.78
CA GLY A 22 -9.68 0.59 21.50
C GLY A 22 -11.14 0.48 21.06
N GLN A 23 -12.04 1.28 21.65
CA GLN A 23 -13.46 1.33 21.25
C GLN A 23 -13.62 1.85 19.82
N TYR A 24 -12.92 2.94 19.46
CA TYR A 24 -12.96 3.48 18.11
C TYR A 24 -12.36 2.52 17.09
N LEU A 25 -11.18 1.95 17.40
CA LEU A 25 -10.52 0.97 16.55
C LEU A 25 -11.44 -0.21 16.26
N SER A 26 -12.18 -0.71 17.26
CA SER A 26 -13.09 -1.85 17.07
C SER A 26 -14.19 -1.58 16.03
N ARG A 27 -14.68 -0.33 15.94
CA ARG A 27 -15.70 0.10 14.96
C ARG A 27 -15.13 0.20 13.55
N ILE A 28 -13.93 0.76 13.40
CA ILE A 28 -13.27 0.93 12.09
C ILE A 28 -12.55 -0.35 11.61
N ARG A 29 -12.32 -1.32 12.51
CA ARG A 29 -11.55 -2.55 12.25
C ARG A 29 -12.02 -3.30 11.02
N ARG A 30 -13.34 -3.51 10.90
CA ARG A 30 -13.94 -4.25 9.79
C ARG A 30 -13.75 -3.51 8.46
N LYS A 31 -13.87 -2.17 8.46
CA LYS A 31 -13.68 -1.34 7.26
C LYS A 31 -12.23 -1.40 6.79
N ILE A 32 -11.28 -1.25 7.71
CA ILE A 32 -9.84 -1.31 7.41
C ILE A 32 -9.45 -2.70 6.89
N LEU A 33 -9.92 -3.77 7.54
CA LEU A 33 -9.67 -5.14 7.07
C LEU A 33 -10.15 -5.36 5.64
N LEU A 34 -11.37 -4.90 5.33
CA LEU A 34 -11.93 -5.03 3.99
C LEU A 34 -11.07 -4.27 2.97
N ARG A 35 -10.62 -3.05 3.28
CA ARG A 35 -9.75 -2.26 2.40
C ARG A 35 -8.37 -2.89 2.22
N ILE A 36 -7.78 -3.47 3.27
CA ILE A 36 -6.54 -4.24 3.17
C ILE A 36 -6.76 -5.44 2.24
N GLY A 37 -7.86 -6.17 2.41
CA GLY A 37 -8.20 -7.30 1.55
C GLY A 37 -8.31 -6.90 0.07
N ILE A 38 -9.03 -5.80 -0.23
CA ILE A 38 -9.12 -5.26 -1.59
C ILE A 38 -7.74 -4.85 -2.10
N ALA A 39 -6.93 -4.16 -1.30
CA ALA A 39 -5.59 -3.74 -1.70
C ALA A 39 -4.69 -4.94 -2.04
N VAL A 40 -4.75 -6.02 -1.25
CA VAL A 40 -4.03 -7.27 -1.54
C VAL A 40 -4.48 -7.86 -2.87
N VAL A 41 -5.79 -7.93 -3.13
CA VAL A 41 -6.32 -8.43 -4.41
C VAL A 41 -5.86 -7.56 -5.59
N LEU A 42 -5.88 -6.24 -5.45
CA LEU A 42 -5.38 -5.33 -6.48
C LEU A 42 -3.88 -5.51 -6.72
N PHE A 43 -3.09 -5.72 -5.67
CA PHE A 43 -1.66 -6.03 -5.78
C PHE A 43 -1.40 -7.36 -6.46
N THR A 44 -2.15 -8.41 -6.16
CA THR A 44 -1.98 -9.71 -6.82
C THR A 44 -2.37 -9.65 -8.30
N ILE A 45 -3.43 -8.92 -8.64
CA ILE A 45 -3.78 -8.63 -10.05
C ILE A 45 -2.64 -7.85 -10.73
N GLY A 46 -2.06 -6.86 -10.04
CA GLY A 46 -0.91 -6.10 -10.55
C GLY A 46 0.33 -6.97 -10.80
N LEU A 47 0.61 -7.95 -9.94
CA LEU A 47 1.69 -8.91 -10.14
C LEU A 47 1.37 -9.93 -11.25
N ALA A 48 0.13 -10.42 -11.31
CA ALA A 48 -0.29 -11.36 -12.35
C ALA A 48 -0.23 -10.72 -13.75
N THR A 49 -0.65 -9.46 -13.88
CA THR A 49 -0.51 -8.70 -15.14
C THR A 49 0.93 -8.50 -15.54
N MET A 50 1.84 -8.32 -14.58
CA MET A 50 3.29 -8.25 -14.82
C MET A 50 3.87 -9.56 -15.38
N ILE A 51 3.40 -10.70 -14.89
CA ILE A 51 3.86 -12.03 -15.32
C ILE A 51 3.27 -12.42 -16.67
N ILE A 52 1.97 -12.17 -16.88
CA ILE A 52 1.24 -12.61 -18.09
C ILE A 52 1.48 -11.67 -19.27
N TYR A 53 1.61 -10.37 -19.02
CA TYR A 53 1.80 -9.34 -20.05
C TYR A 53 3.03 -8.48 -19.77
N PRO A 54 4.24 -9.07 -19.78
CA PRO A 54 5.48 -8.32 -19.54
C PRO A 54 5.67 -7.21 -20.58
N ASP A 55 5.22 -7.41 -21.81
CA ASP A 55 5.33 -6.44 -22.92
C ASP A 55 4.61 -5.11 -22.65
N LEU A 56 3.50 -5.14 -21.89
CA LEU A 56 2.78 -3.92 -21.53
C LEU A 56 3.59 -3.04 -20.57
N GLN A 57 4.45 -3.64 -19.74
CA GLN A 57 5.34 -2.92 -18.83
C GLN A 57 6.68 -2.58 -19.48
N ILE A 58 7.20 -3.47 -20.33
CA ILE A 58 8.41 -3.23 -21.12
C ILE A 58 8.23 -2.02 -22.03
N ARG A 59 7.10 -1.91 -22.72
CA ARG A 59 6.81 -0.74 -23.58
C ARG A 59 6.66 0.55 -22.78
N SER A 60 6.12 0.49 -21.56
CA SER A 60 5.97 1.69 -20.74
C SER A 60 7.27 2.12 -20.06
N VAL A 61 8.12 1.18 -19.64
CA VAL A 61 9.36 1.44 -18.87
C VAL A 61 10.61 1.57 -19.76
N PHE A 62 10.73 0.79 -20.83
CA PHE A 62 11.92 0.72 -21.69
C PHE A 62 11.58 1.04 -23.14
N ASN A 63 11.34 2.32 -23.41
CA ASN A 63 11.04 2.82 -24.73
C ASN A 63 12.31 2.93 -25.60
N GLY A 64 12.98 1.80 -25.91
CA GLY A 64 14.00 1.79 -26.98
C GLY A 64 15.15 0.77 -26.95
N SER A 65 15.37 -0.02 -25.89
CA SER A 65 16.53 -0.93 -25.84
C SER A 65 16.11 -2.40 -25.86
N SER A 66 15.98 -2.98 -27.06
CA SER A 66 15.55 -4.37 -27.29
C SER A 66 16.60 -5.44 -26.96
N GLN A 67 17.65 -5.12 -26.23
CA GLN A 67 18.71 -6.07 -25.86
C GLN A 67 18.78 -6.18 -24.33
N ASN A 68 18.27 -7.32 -23.82
CA ASN A 68 18.36 -7.78 -22.42
C ASN A 68 17.48 -7.02 -21.39
N VAL A 69 16.18 -6.87 -21.66
CA VAL A 69 15.23 -6.16 -20.77
C VAL A 69 14.67 -7.03 -19.64
N THR A 70 14.84 -8.35 -19.68
CA THR A 70 14.31 -9.26 -18.64
C THR A 70 15.02 -9.11 -17.29
N THR A 71 16.34 -8.94 -17.29
CA THR A 71 17.14 -8.79 -16.07
C THR A 71 16.87 -7.50 -15.28
N PRO A 72 16.72 -6.30 -15.90
CA PRO A 72 16.35 -5.11 -15.15
C PRO A 72 14.92 -5.17 -14.58
N ILE A 73 13.96 -5.80 -15.28
CA ILE A 73 12.59 -5.94 -14.78
C ILE A 73 12.52 -6.85 -13.56
N GLU A 74 13.20 -8.00 -13.61
CA GLU A 74 13.27 -8.92 -12.47
C GLU A 74 13.88 -8.24 -11.25
N SER A 75 15.00 -7.54 -11.40
CA SER A 75 15.66 -6.83 -10.30
C SER A 75 14.80 -5.71 -9.69
N ILE A 76 14.10 -4.93 -10.52
CA ILE A 76 13.15 -3.90 -10.05
C ILE A 76 11.97 -4.54 -9.29
N THR A 77 11.44 -5.64 -9.81
CA THR A 77 10.34 -6.38 -9.16
C THR A 77 10.76 -6.93 -7.82
N LEU A 78 11.94 -7.54 -7.77
CA LEU A 78 12.50 -8.17 -6.58
C LEU A 78 12.80 -7.11 -5.50
N PHE A 79 13.33 -5.95 -5.90
CA PHE A 79 13.51 -4.80 -5.01
C PHE A 79 12.17 -4.27 -4.46
N ARG A 80 11.13 -4.14 -5.30
CA ARG A 80 9.80 -3.73 -4.84
C ARG A 80 9.24 -4.73 -3.83
N LEU A 81 9.35 -6.02 -4.13
CA LEU A 81 8.86 -7.09 -3.26
C LEU A 81 9.60 -7.11 -1.92
N SER A 82 10.93 -6.90 -1.93
CA SER A 82 11.75 -6.89 -0.72
C SER A 82 11.41 -5.76 0.24
N ILE A 83 10.81 -4.66 -0.25
CA ILE A 83 10.32 -3.55 0.58
C ILE A 83 8.85 -3.74 0.97
N LEU A 84 7.98 -4.08 0.00
CA LEU A 84 6.53 -4.20 0.22
C LEU A 84 6.18 -5.32 1.19
N LEU A 85 6.86 -6.46 1.10
CA LEU A 85 6.55 -7.64 1.90
C LEU A 85 6.81 -7.42 3.40
N PRO A 86 8.02 -6.99 3.85
CA PRO A 86 8.23 -6.71 5.26
C PRO A 86 7.36 -5.54 5.74
N PHE A 87 7.16 -4.51 4.92
CA PHE A 87 6.29 -3.40 5.29
C PHE A 87 4.83 -3.82 5.51
N THR A 88 4.30 -4.70 4.66
CA THR A 88 2.95 -5.25 4.80
C THR A 88 2.81 -6.06 6.08
N ILE A 89 3.83 -6.87 6.43
CA ILE A 89 3.86 -7.63 7.68
C ILE A 89 3.84 -6.68 8.88
N LEU A 90 4.70 -5.66 8.89
CA LEU A 90 4.72 -4.65 9.96
C LEU A 90 3.37 -3.94 10.08
N TYR A 91 2.78 -3.53 8.96
CA TYR A 91 1.47 -2.87 8.94
C TYR A 91 0.36 -3.77 9.53
N LEU A 92 0.35 -5.06 9.18
CA LEU A 92 -0.60 -6.03 9.72
C LEU A 92 -0.40 -6.25 11.22
N ILE A 93 0.85 -6.37 11.69
CA ILE A 93 1.16 -6.52 13.12
C ILE A 93 0.68 -5.28 13.88
N SER A 94 1.01 -4.08 13.38
CA SER A 94 0.57 -2.81 13.95
C SER A 94 -0.95 -2.69 14.00
N PHE A 95 -1.65 -3.13 12.96
CA PHE A 95 -3.11 -3.17 12.93
C PHE A 95 -3.70 -4.19 13.93
N LEU A 96 -3.15 -5.39 14.00
CA LEU A 96 -3.65 -6.45 14.88
C LEU A 96 -3.43 -6.14 16.36
N LYS A 97 -2.29 -5.53 16.68
CA LYS A 97 -1.86 -5.20 18.05
C LYS A 97 -2.21 -3.77 18.47
N ASN A 98 -2.70 -2.94 17.55
CA ASN A 98 -2.90 -1.50 17.75
C ASN A 98 -1.61 -0.77 18.19
N LEU A 99 -0.47 -1.19 17.65
CA LEU A 99 0.84 -0.64 17.98
C LEU A 99 1.27 0.33 16.89
N TYR A 100 1.40 1.61 17.24
CA TYR A 100 1.80 2.68 16.32
C TYR A 100 0.97 2.72 15.03
N PHE A 101 -0.32 2.35 15.12
CA PHE A 101 -1.14 2.12 13.94
C PHE A 101 -1.38 3.42 13.15
N ARG A 102 -1.48 4.57 13.83
CA ARG A 102 -1.61 5.87 13.17
C ARG A 102 -0.33 6.23 12.44
N SER A 103 0.83 6.05 13.06
CA SER A 103 2.12 6.24 12.40
C SER A 103 2.31 5.32 11.18
N MET A 104 1.89 4.06 11.28
CA MET A 104 1.99 3.08 10.18
C MET A 104 1.05 3.36 9.00
N THR A 105 -0.13 3.94 9.24
CA THR A 105 -1.03 4.38 8.14
C THR A 105 -0.46 5.57 7.37
N VAL A 106 0.28 6.47 8.02
CA VAL A 106 1.02 7.54 7.33
C VAL A 106 2.14 6.95 6.48
N MET A 107 2.95 6.07 7.06
CA MET A 107 4.06 5.42 6.33
C MET A 107 3.56 4.63 5.12
N SER A 108 2.44 3.92 5.25
CA SER A 108 1.89 3.14 4.13
C SER A 108 1.45 4.04 2.99
N LEU A 109 0.80 5.16 3.28
CA LEU A 109 0.44 6.15 2.28
C LEU A 109 1.66 6.74 1.57
N LEU A 110 2.72 7.08 2.33
CA LEU A 110 3.97 7.60 1.77
C LEU A 110 4.65 6.60 0.83
N ILE A 111 4.78 5.33 1.26
CA ILE A 111 5.38 4.27 0.44
C ILE A 111 4.58 4.06 -0.85
N MET A 112 3.25 4.06 -0.77
CA MET A 112 2.39 3.90 -1.94
C MET A 112 2.50 5.09 -2.90
N CYS A 113 2.61 6.30 -2.37
CA CYS A 113 2.85 7.51 -3.15
C CYS A 113 4.20 7.43 -3.86
N SER A 114 5.27 7.04 -3.14
CA SER A 114 6.61 6.87 -3.72
C SER A 114 6.63 5.85 -4.86
N PHE A 115 5.97 4.71 -4.69
CA PHE A 115 5.87 3.72 -5.76
C PHE A 115 5.13 4.24 -6.99
N LEU A 116 4.05 5.01 -6.79
CA LEU A 116 3.31 5.59 -7.90
C LEU A 116 4.15 6.66 -8.63
N SER A 117 4.86 7.52 -7.90
CA SER A 117 5.69 8.59 -8.47
C SER A 117 6.83 8.05 -9.32
N VAL A 118 7.48 6.96 -8.90
CA VAL A 118 8.55 6.31 -9.69
C VAL A 118 8.04 5.82 -11.04
N ASP A 119 6.79 5.37 -11.10
CA ASP A 119 6.19 4.84 -12.35
C ASP A 119 5.42 5.91 -13.15
N ALA A 120 5.17 7.09 -12.57
CA ALA A 120 4.27 8.09 -13.15
C ALA A 120 4.77 8.62 -14.50
N GLU A 121 6.06 8.92 -14.62
CA GLU A 121 6.66 9.41 -15.88
C GLU A 121 6.52 8.38 -17.00
N PHE A 122 6.72 7.10 -16.69
CA PHE A 122 6.59 5.99 -17.63
C PHE A 122 5.14 5.78 -18.08
N TYR A 123 4.18 5.86 -17.16
CA TYR A 123 2.76 5.76 -17.52
C TYR A 123 2.31 6.93 -18.39
N VAL A 124 2.75 8.16 -18.08
CA VAL A 124 2.42 9.35 -18.87
C VAL A 124 3.00 9.23 -20.28
N ALA A 125 4.27 8.86 -20.41
CA ALA A 125 4.91 8.65 -21.71
C ALA A 125 4.18 7.57 -22.53
N ALA A 126 3.86 6.44 -21.92
CA ALA A 126 3.15 5.35 -22.58
C ALA A 126 1.72 5.73 -23.02
N LEU A 127 1.00 6.52 -22.22
CA LEU A 127 -0.34 7.01 -22.55
C LEU A 127 -0.34 7.94 -23.77
N THR A 128 0.71 8.75 -23.92
CA THR A 128 0.82 9.71 -25.03
C THR A 128 1.18 9.07 -26.37
N GLN A 129 1.84 7.91 -26.35
CA GLN A 129 2.30 7.24 -27.57
C GLN A 129 1.30 6.23 -28.09
N ASP A 130 0.82 5.32 -27.24
CA ASP A 130 -0.14 4.27 -27.61
C ASP A 130 -1.08 4.01 -26.42
N PRO A 131 -2.19 4.76 -26.29
CA PRO A 131 -3.13 4.58 -25.20
C PRO A 131 -3.84 3.23 -25.32
N SER A 132 -3.34 2.24 -24.58
CA SER A 132 -3.97 0.92 -24.50
C SER A 132 -4.91 0.84 -23.29
N LEU A 133 -6.03 0.11 -23.47
CA LEU A 133 -7.00 -0.12 -22.40
C LEU A 133 -6.37 -0.89 -21.21
N GLY A 134 -5.38 -1.73 -21.49
CA GLY A 134 -4.59 -2.44 -20.47
C GLY A 134 -3.76 -1.50 -19.59
N LEU A 135 -3.07 -0.53 -20.19
CA LEU A 135 -2.26 0.47 -19.47
C LEU A 135 -3.15 1.34 -18.56
N LEU A 136 -4.33 1.75 -19.06
CA LEU A 136 -5.33 2.47 -18.26
C LEU A 136 -5.83 1.64 -17.08
N GLY A 137 -6.08 0.34 -17.30
CA GLY A 137 -6.46 -0.59 -16.23
C GLY A 137 -5.37 -0.70 -15.16
N ILE A 138 -4.11 -0.82 -15.55
CA ILE A 138 -2.98 -0.87 -14.61
C ILE A 138 -2.91 0.43 -13.80
N LEU A 139 -2.96 1.59 -14.46
CA LEU A 139 -2.93 2.89 -13.76
C LEU A 139 -4.13 3.04 -12.80
N ALA A 140 -5.33 2.66 -13.24
CA ALA A 140 -6.54 2.71 -12.42
C ALA A 140 -6.43 1.84 -11.17
N THR A 141 -5.88 0.62 -11.28
CA THR A 141 -5.67 -0.25 -10.10
C THR A 141 -4.68 0.36 -9.11
N ARG A 142 -3.61 1.02 -9.59
CA ARG A 142 -2.63 1.71 -8.73
C ARG A 142 -3.25 2.90 -7.99
N LEU A 143 -4.05 3.70 -8.69
CA LEU A 143 -4.78 4.83 -8.10
C LEU A 143 -5.85 4.35 -7.10
N ALA A 144 -6.54 3.24 -7.39
CA ALA A 144 -7.48 2.62 -6.47
C ALA A 144 -6.77 2.16 -5.18
N CYS A 145 -5.58 1.56 -5.28
CA CYS A 145 -4.77 1.23 -4.11
C CYS A 145 -4.43 2.48 -3.30
N LEU A 146 -3.93 3.54 -3.94
CA LEU A 146 -3.61 4.80 -3.25
C LEU A 146 -4.82 5.36 -2.51
N TYR A 147 -5.99 5.35 -3.16
CA TYR A 147 -7.24 5.79 -2.56
C TYR A 147 -7.63 4.96 -1.32
N LEU A 148 -7.48 3.63 -1.38
CA LEU A 148 -7.75 2.75 -0.22
C LEU A 148 -6.84 3.05 0.97
N PHE A 149 -5.55 3.30 0.73
CA PHE A 149 -4.61 3.69 1.79
C PHE A 149 -4.91 5.09 2.33
N ALA A 150 -5.32 6.03 1.48
CA ALA A 150 -5.76 7.35 1.91
C ALA A 150 -7.00 7.27 2.81
N LEU A 151 -7.97 6.43 2.45
CA LEU A 151 -9.15 6.19 3.30
C LEU A 151 -8.78 5.56 4.65
N ASN A 152 -7.81 4.63 4.68
CA ASN A 152 -7.31 4.06 5.94
C ASN A 152 -6.66 5.13 6.82
N TYR A 153 -5.86 6.02 6.24
CA TYR A 153 -5.27 7.14 6.96
C TYR A 153 -6.34 8.10 7.50
N MET A 154 -7.36 8.44 6.69
CA MET A 154 -8.45 9.31 7.11
C MET A 154 -9.24 8.71 8.27
N ASP A 155 -9.64 7.44 8.19
CA ASP A 155 -10.40 6.76 9.26
C ASP A 155 -9.61 6.60 10.57
N VAL A 156 -8.29 6.69 10.55
CA VAL A 156 -7.46 6.59 11.77
C VAL A 156 -7.17 7.96 12.38
N ARG A 157 -7.32 9.05 11.61
CA ARG A 157 -7.02 10.41 12.05
C ARG A 157 -8.26 11.25 12.37
N LEU A 158 -9.36 11.01 11.67
CA LEU A 158 -10.71 11.54 11.99
C LEU A 158 -11.37 10.68 13.06
#